data_AF-D4RWN5-F1
#
_entry.id   AF-D4RWN5-F1
#
_cell.length_a   1.000
_cell.length_b   1.000
_cell.length_c   1.000
_cell.angle_alpha   90.00
_cell.angle_beta   90.00
_cell.angle_gamma   90.00
#
_symmetry.space_group_name_H-M   'P 1'
#
loop_
_entity.id
_entity.type
_entity.pdbx_description
1 polymer ?
#
loop_
_entity_poly.entity_id
_entity_poly.type
_entity_poly.pdbx_seq_one_letter_code
_entity_poly.pdbx_strand_id
1 'polypeptide(L)'
;MECRDFQKLIPKIIDDDIPEEDLEKVLEHVKSCKDCYDEMEIYYVLKYGFGEDDNNDNMNFIGLLDEKITGLEKKCHYYEMASSLYEAVYIISNTAVFGTLIYILFKIF
;
A
#
# COMPACT_ATOMS: atom_id res chain seq x y z
N MET A 1 -4.63 12.71 -0.64
CA MET A 1 -5.48 12.82 0.58
C MET A 1 -5.17 14.12 1.32
N GLU A 2 -6.00 14.53 2.28
CA GLU A 2 -5.76 15.71 3.14
C GLU A 2 -4.84 15.38 4.32
N CYS A 3 -4.03 16.35 4.79
CA CYS A 3 -3.06 16.14 5.88
C CYS A 3 -3.71 15.56 7.14
N ARG A 4 -4.90 16.06 7.51
CA ARG A 4 -5.62 15.58 8.71
C ARG A 4 -5.93 14.08 8.65
N ASP A 5 -6.24 13.56 7.47
CA ASP A 5 -6.59 12.16 7.31
C ASP A 5 -5.34 11.29 7.23
N PHE A 6 -4.28 11.79 6.59
CA PHE A 6 -2.95 11.19 6.65
C PHE A 6 -2.45 11.02 8.08
N GLN A 7 -2.51 12.10 8.89
CA GLN A 7 -2.04 12.11 10.28
C GLN A 7 -2.71 11.04 11.14
N LYS A 8 -4.01 10.80 10.95
CA LYS A 8 -4.75 9.73 11.65
C LYS A 8 -4.29 8.33 11.24
N LEU A 9 -3.73 8.18 10.05
CA LEU A 9 -3.23 6.91 9.51
C LEU A 9 -1.79 6.63 9.93
N ILE A 10 -1.01 7.63 10.37
CA ILE A 10 0.41 7.46 10.76
C ILE A 10 0.63 6.25 11.68
N PRO A 11 -0.13 6.04 12.79
CA PRO A 11 0.06 4.87 13.64
C PRO A 11 -0.10 3.55 12.86
N LYS A 12 -1.14 3.44 12.03
CA LYS A 12 -1.40 2.26 11.21
C LYS A 12 -0.31 2.03 10.17
N ILE A 13 0.20 3.09 9.55
CA ILE A 13 1.30 3.01 8.58
C ILE A 13 2.54 2.45 9.27
N ILE A 14 2.85 2.94 10.47
CA ILE A 14 4.00 2.48 11.24
C ILE A 14 3.82 1.02 11.69
N ASP A 15 2.60 0.64 12.09
CA ASP A 15 2.23 -0.73 12.50
C ASP A 15 2.06 -1.72 11.33
N ASP A 16 2.22 -1.29 10.08
CA ASP A 16 1.97 -2.10 8.87
C ASP A 16 0.51 -2.54 8.65
N ASP A 17 -0.45 -1.88 9.32
CA ASP A 17 -1.90 -2.15 9.29
C ASP A 17 -2.68 -1.14 8.41
N ILE A 18 -2.03 -0.58 7.39
CA ILE A 18 -2.68 0.34 6.45
C ILE A 18 -3.59 -0.43 5.46
N PRO A 19 -4.85 -0.01 5.25
CA PRO A 19 -5.72 -0.60 4.24
C PRO A 19 -5.16 -0.43 2.82
N GLU A 20 -5.35 -1.44 1.96
CA GLU A 20 -4.90 -1.41 0.56
C GLU A 20 -5.46 -0.20 -0.21
N GLU A 21 -6.73 0.14 0.03
CA GLU A 21 -7.45 1.26 -0.60
C GLU A 21 -6.92 2.66 -0.27
N ASP A 22 -6.13 2.76 0.80
CA ASP A 22 -5.53 4.01 1.27
C ASP A 22 -4.03 4.09 0.94
N LEU A 23 -3.40 2.95 0.59
CA LEU A 23 -1.95 2.82 0.43
C LEU A 23 -1.39 3.76 -0.65
N GLU A 24 -2.03 3.83 -1.81
CA GLU A 24 -1.62 4.71 -2.91
C GLU A 24 -1.69 6.19 -2.50
N LYS A 25 -2.81 6.60 -1.90
CA LYS A 25 -3.05 7.98 -1.45
C LYS A 25 -2.08 8.40 -0.34
N VAL A 26 -1.74 7.47 0.56
CA VAL A 26 -0.74 7.68 1.62
C VAL A 26 0.64 7.90 1.03
N LEU A 27 1.05 7.06 0.08
CA LEU A 27 2.34 7.18 -0.61
C LEU A 27 2.46 8.48 -1.39
N GLU A 28 1.41 8.87 -2.12
CA GLU A 28 1.38 10.14 -2.85
C GLU A 28 1.53 11.33 -1.89
N HIS A 29 0.82 11.29 -0.75
CA HIS A 29 0.81 12.40 0.21
C HIS A 29 2.14 12.54 0.94
N VAL A 30 2.70 11.46 1.48
CA VAL A 30 3.98 11.52 2.24
C VAL A 30 5.15 12.00 1.39
N LYS A 31 5.13 11.72 0.08
CA LYS A 31 6.16 12.17 -0.87
C LYS A 31 6.02 13.63 -1.29
N SER A 32 4.80 14.16 -1.27
CA SER A 32 4.50 15.51 -1.75
C SER A 32 4.35 16.54 -0.63
N CYS A 33 4.05 16.10 0.61
CA CYS A 33 3.83 16.96 1.76
C CYS A 33 4.96 16.80 2.78
N LYS A 34 5.85 17.80 2.84
CA LYS A 34 6.95 17.84 3.81
C LYS A 34 6.47 17.82 5.26
N ASP A 35 5.41 18.55 5.58
CA ASP A 35 4.92 18.63 6.98
C ASP A 35 4.46 17.26 7.48
N CYS A 36 3.79 16.47 6.62
CA CYS A 36 3.35 15.13 6.96
C CYS A 36 4.50 14.11 6.99
N TYR A 37 5.54 14.31 6.16
CA TYR A 37 6.78 13.53 6.25
C TYR A 37 7.48 13.77 7.59
N ASP A 38 7.69 15.03 7.96
CA ASP A 38 8.35 15.42 9.21
C ASP A 38 7.56 14.88 10.43
N GLU A 39 6.22 14.92 10.38
CA GLU A 39 5.38 14.33 11.44
C GLU A 39 5.50 12.81 11.50
N MET A 40 5.50 12.13 10.36
CA MET A 40 5.70 10.68 10.30
C MET A 40 7.07 10.28 10.84
N GLU A 41 8.12 11.07 10.59
CA GLU A 41 9.46 10.90 11.17
C GLU A 41 9.42 11.00 12.69
N ILE A 42 8.76 12.03 13.24
CA ILE A 42 8.60 12.19 14.70
C ILE A 42 7.96 10.95 15.31
N TYR A 43 6.85 10.46 14.75
CA TYR A 43 6.20 9.24 15.25
C TYR A 43 7.10 8.01 15.16
N TYR A 44 7.88 7.88 14.09
CA TYR A 44 8.82 6.78 13.91
C TYR A 44 9.92 6.80 14.98
N VAL A 45 10.50 7.98 15.27
CA VAL A 45 11.48 8.19 16.34
C VAL A 45 10.86 7.92 17.71
N LEU A 46 9.62 8.36 17.97
CA LEU A 46 8.94 8.05 19.24
C LEU A 46 8.77 6.55 19.47
N LYS A 47 8.50 5.78 18.40
CA LYS A 47 8.26 4.35 18.51
C LYS A 47 9.55 3.52 18.57
N TYR A 48 10.54 3.87 17.77
CA TYR A 48 11.75 3.06 17.59
C TYR A 48 13.02 3.71 18.18
N GLY A 49 13.01 5.01 18.41
CA GLY A 49 14.18 5.77 18.87
C GLY A 49 14.50 5.66 20.36
N PHE A 50 13.59 5.09 21.17
CA PHE A 50 13.80 4.85 22.60
C PHE A 50 13.93 3.38 22.99
N GLY A 51 14.10 2.47 22.02
CA GLY A 51 14.31 1.04 22.28
C GLY A 51 15.61 0.78 23.07
N GLU A 52 15.61 -0.27 23.90
CA GLU A 52 16.71 -0.65 24.82
C GLU A 52 18.00 -1.15 24.14
N ASP A 53 18.18 -0.92 22.84
CA ASP A 53 19.35 -1.41 22.12
C ASP A 53 20.49 -0.39 22.25
N ASP A 54 21.56 -0.77 22.97
CA ASP A 54 22.79 0.02 23.25
C ASP A 54 23.57 0.49 21.99
N ASN A 55 23.03 0.27 20.79
CA ASN A 55 23.59 0.68 19.50
C ASN A 55 22.97 1.98 18.95
N ASN A 56 22.23 2.72 19.77
CA ASN A 56 21.43 3.89 19.34
C ASN A 56 22.25 5.13 18.95
N ASP A 57 23.55 5.17 19.25
CA ASP A 57 24.42 6.33 18.98
C ASP A 57 24.61 6.67 17.49
N ASN A 58 24.12 5.83 16.56
CA ASN A 58 24.29 6.03 15.12
C ASN A 58 23.07 5.61 14.28
N MET A 59 21.87 5.54 14.87
CA MET A 59 20.67 5.11 14.15
C MET A 59 20.21 6.22 13.18
N ASN A 60 20.40 5.98 11.87
CA ASN A 60 19.95 6.90 10.83
C ASN A 60 18.43 6.74 10.62
N PHE A 61 17.62 7.43 11.44
CA PHE A 61 16.16 7.37 11.38
C PHE A 61 15.58 7.78 10.02
N ILE A 62 16.23 8.72 9.33
CA ILE A 62 15.86 9.12 7.96
C ILE A 62 15.98 7.92 7.02
N GLY A 63 17.07 7.14 7.13
CA GLY A 63 17.26 5.93 6.32
C GLY A 63 16.23 4.84 6.61
N LEU A 64 15.86 4.65 7.88
CA LEU A 64 14.84 3.67 8.28
C LEU A 64 13.44 4.07 7.80
N LEU A 65 13.13 5.37 7.85
CA LEU A 65 11.87 5.90 7.32
C LEU A 65 11.79 5.77 5.80
N ASP A 66 12.89 6.04 5.09
CA ASP A 66 12.97 5.87 3.64
C ASP A 66 12.81 4.40 3.23
N GLU A 67 13.41 3.48 3.98
CA GLU A 67 13.20 2.04 3.80
C GLU A 67 11.73 1.64 4.03
N LYS A 68 11.08 2.21 5.06
CA LYS A 68 9.66 1.98 5.31
C LYS A 68 8.79 2.48 4.15
N ILE A 69 9.04 3.68 3.62
CA ILE A 69 8.33 4.22 2.46
C ILE A 69 8.54 3.34 1.23
N THR A 70 9.78 2.92 0.97
CA THR A 70 10.11 1.99 -0.13
C THR A 70 9.37 0.65 0.03
N GLY A 71 9.20 0.16 1.27
CA GLY A 71 8.41 -1.03 1.56
C GLY A 71 6.93 -0.86 1.22
N LEU A 72 6.35 0.30 1.54
CA LEU A 72 4.98 0.64 1.19
C LEU A 72 4.78 0.73 -0.34
N GLU A 73 5.75 1.30 -1.08
CA GLU A 73 5.72 1.33 -2.54
C GLU A 73 5.67 -0.08 -3.15
N LYS A 74 6.53 -0.98 -2.65
CA LYS A 74 6.54 -2.39 -3.10
C LYS A 74 5.21 -3.08 -2.82
N LYS A 75 4.61 -2.83 -1.64
CA LYS A 75 3.26 -3.33 -1.31
C LYS A 75 2.23 -2.77 -2.29
N CYS A 76 2.27 -1.48 -2.60
CA CYS A 76 1.35 -0.84 -3.54
C CYS A 76 1.42 -1.48 -4.93
N HIS A 77 2.63 -1.61 -5.48
CA HIS A 77 2.84 -2.26 -6.77
C HIS A 77 2.44 -3.73 -6.79
N TYR A 78 2.63 -4.45 -5.69
CA TYR A 78 2.15 -5.83 -5.56
C TYR A 78 0.62 -5.90 -5.65
N TYR A 79 -0.10 -5.01 -4.97
CA TYR A 79 -1.56 -4.95 -5.01
C TYR A 79 -2.11 -4.52 -6.38
N GLU A 80 -1.48 -3.53 -7.02
CA GLU A 80 -1.83 -3.14 -8.41
C GLU A 80 -1.70 -4.31 -9.37
N MET A 81 -0.58 -5.05 -9.27
CA MET A 81 -0.33 -6.22 -10.11
C MET A 81 -1.30 -7.37 -9.80
N ALA A 82 -1.55 -7.67 -8.52
CA ALA A 82 -2.47 -8.72 -8.10
C ALA A 82 -3.91 -8.42 -8.54
N SER A 83 -4.36 -7.17 -8.38
CA SER A 83 -5.67 -6.70 -8.82
C SER A 83 -5.84 -6.86 -10.34
N SER A 84 -4.85 -6.40 -11.12
CA SER A 84 -4.86 -6.54 -12.58
C SER A 84 -4.95 -8.00 -13.04
N LEU A 85 -4.23 -8.90 -12.37
CA LEU A 85 -4.29 -10.34 -12.67
C LEU A 85 -5.66 -10.94 -12.33
N TYR A 86 -6.25 -10.55 -11.22
CA TYR A 86 -7.60 -11.00 -10.82
C TYR A 86 -8.65 -10.61 -11.87
N GLU A 87 -8.63 -9.35 -12.33
CA GLU A 87 -9.54 -8.88 -13.38
C GLU A 87 -9.35 -9.65 -14.69
N ALA A 88 -8.11 -9.90 -15.11
CA ALA A 88 -7.83 -10.66 -16.32
C ALA A 88 -8.38 -12.09 -16.25
N VAL A 89 -8.17 -12.80 -15.13
CA VAL A 89 -8.69 -14.15 -14.91
C VAL A 89 -10.23 -14.16 -14.88
N TYR A 90 -10.84 -13.16 -14.25
CA TYR A 90 -12.30 -13.00 -14.21
C TYR A 90 -12.90 -12.82 -15.62
N ILE A 91 -12.27 -12.01 -16.48
CA ILE A 91 -12.73 -11.81 -17.87
C ILE A 91 -12.61 -13.10 -18.69
N ILE A 92 -11.47 -13.80 -18.59
CA ILE A 92 -11.21 -15.04 -19.35
C ILE A 92 -12.22 -16.12 -18.98
N SER A 93 -12.44 -16.33 -17.68
CA SER A 93 -13.38 -17.35 -17.18
C SER A 93 -14.82 -17.10 -17.65
N ASN A 94 -15.30 -15.86 -17.55
CA ASN A 94 -16.64 -15.51 -18.00
C ASN A 94 -16.80 -15.64 -19.52
N THR A 95 -15.79 -15.23 -20.31
CA THR A 95 -15.84 -15.34 -21.79
C THR A 95 -16.02 -16.78 -22.24
N ALA A 96 -15.35 -17.74 -21.60
CA ALA A 96 -15.51 -19.17 -21.90
C ALA A 96 -16.93 -19.67 -21.62
N VAL A 97 -17.53 -19.29 -20.50
CA VAL A 97 -18.90 -19.67 -20.12
C VAL A 97 -19.91 -19.09 -21.11
N PHE A 98 -19.83 -17.79 -21.40
CA PHE A 98 -20.75 -17.16 -22.36
C PHE A 98 -20.58 -17.72 -23.78
N GLY A 99 -19.36 -17.98 -24.23
CA GLY A 99 -19.10 -18.58 -25.54
C GLY A 99 -19.72 -19.96 -25.69
N THR A 100 -19.60 -20.82 -24.67
CA THR A 100 -20.21 -22.16 -24.69
C THR A 100 -21.75 -22.10 -24.67
N LEU A 101 -22.34 -21.20 -23.89
CA LEU A 101 -23.79 -21.00 -23.86
C LEU A 101 -24.33 -20.54 -25.22
N ILE A 102 -23.67 -19.57 -25.86
CA ILE A 102 -24.05 -19.08 -27.20
C ILE A 102 -23.97 -20.22 -28.23
N TYR A 103 -22.90 -21.03 -28.20
CA TYR A 103 -22.75 -22.18 -29.10
C TYR A 103 -23.89 -23.20 -28.94
N ILE A 104 -24.28 -23.51 -27.70
CA ILE A 104 -25.39 -24.44 -27.43
C ILE A 104 -26.71 -23.87 -27.95
N LEU A 105 -26.97 -22.58 -27.72
CA LEU A 105 -28.18 -21.91 -28.22
C LEU A 105 -28.26 -21.97 -29.76
N PHE A 106 -27.15 -21.68 -30.45
CA PHE A 106 -27.07 -21.78 -31.92
C PHE A 106 -27.23 -23.20 -32.46
N LYS A 107 -26.97 -24.22 -31.66
CA LYS A 107 -27.14 -25.63 -32.06
C LYS A 107 -28.58 -26.13 -31.84
N ILE A 108 -29.28 -25.56 -30.87
CA ILE A 108 -30.65 -25.94 -30.51
C ILE A 108 -31.67 -25.30 -31.46
N PHE A 109 -31.42 -24.06 -31.89
CA PHE A 109 -32.24 -23.33 -32.87
C PHE A 109 -31.74 -23.55 -34.30
#